data_AF-A0AAW9AXU1-F1
#
_entry.id   AF-A0AAW9AXU1-F1
#
_cell.length_a   1.000
_cell.length_b   1.000
_cell.length_c   1.000
_cell.angle_alpha   90.00
_cell.angle_beta   90.00
_cell.angle_gamma   90.00
#
_symmetry.space_group_name_H-M   'P 1'
#
loop_
_entity.id
_entity.type
_entity.pdbx_description
1 polymer ?
#
loop_
_entity_poly.entity_id
_entity_poly.type
_entity_poly.pdbx_seq_one_letter_code
_entity_poly.pdbx_strand_id
1 'polypeptide(L)'
;MFPYEILDLTFSGLLAYVSVLAAFAYIRSGKQKKRTVSLEFIKRWNDGEYTKVFSNILADPENHNKDIREILYESAMEFRFSSGKSTQAHEVERIWNFFEELSIAILYDEADEELAKEFFLYSMSSTYRISEKALLELRTNGSSRGLYLNFERLFGKWTADKSYTVVREVSK
;
A
#
# COMPACT_ATOMS: atom_id res chain seq x y z
N MET A 1 3.68 8.48 60.43
CA MET A 1 3.16 8.12 59.10
C MET A 1 1.96 7.23 59.34
N PHE A 2 0.76 7.70 58.97
CA PHE A 2 -0.48 7.00 59.31
C PHE A 2 -0.67 5.80 58.35
N PRO A 3 -1.24 4.68 58.81
CA PRO A 3 -1.43 3.48 57.98
C PRO A 3 -2.25 3.73 56.71
N TYR A 4 -3.11 4.76 56.70
CA TYR A 4 -3.89 5.19 55.55
C TYR A 4 -3.05 5.79 54.40
N GLU A 5 -1.98 6.52 54.72
CA GLU A 5 -1.09 7.12 53.71
C GLU A 5 -0.31 6.05 52.93
N ILE A 6 0.07 4.97 53.62
CA ILE A 6 0.75 3.82 53.01
C ILE A 6 -0.23 3.01 52.15
N LEU A 7 -1.49 2.89 52.58
CA LEU A 7 -2.55 2.23 51.82
C LEU A 7 -2.88 3.00 50.52
N ASP A 8 -2.99 4.33 50.59
CA ASP A 8 -3.23 5.17 49.41
C ASP A 8 -2.06 5.15 48.43
N LEU A 9 -0.82 5.16 48.93
CA LEU A 9 0.38 5.07 48.08
C LEU A 9 0.47 3.71 47.36
N THR A 10 0.13 2.62 48.04
CA THR A 10 0.14 1.28 47.44
C THR A 10 -1.01 1.09 46.45
N PHE A 11 -2.20 1.61 46.74
CA PHE A 11 -3.35 1.55 45.84
C PHE A 11 -3.14 2.41 44.58
N SER A 12 -2.62 3.63 44.72
CA SER A 12 -2.26 4.48 43.58
C SER A 12 -1.14 3.86 42.73
N GLY A 13 -0.14 3.24 43.35
CA GLY A 13 0.89 2.49 42.64
C GLY A 13 0.34 1.29 41.85
N LEU A 14 -0.60 0.54 42.44
CA LEU A 14 -1.26 -0.58 41.76
C LEU A 14 -2.11 -0.11 40.56
N LEU A 15 -2.88 0.97 40.72
CA LEU A 15 -3.67 1.55 39.64
C LEU A 15 -2.80 2.06 38.48
N ALA A 16 -1.68 2.72 38.79
CA ALA A 16 -0.72 3.16 37.78
C ALA A 16 -0.16 1.96 37.00
N TYR A 17 0.22 0.89 37.70
CA TYR A 17 0.74 -0.33 37.07
C TYR A 17 -0.29 -1.01 36.16
N VAL A 18 -1.53 -1.17 36.60
CA VAL A 18 -2.62 -1.75 35.78
C VAL A 18 -2.90 -0.89 34.55
N SER A 19 -2.89 0.43 34.70
CA SER A 19 -3.11 1.37 33.59
C SER A 19 -2.01 1.25 32.52
N VAL A 20 -0.76 1.10 32.96
CA VAL A 20 0.39 0.86 32.07
C VAL A 20 0.24 -0.48 31.34
N LEU A 21 -0.11 -1.55 32.04
CA LEU A 21 -0.35 -2.86 31.41
C LEU A 21 -1.49 -2.82 30.38
N ALA A 22 -2.59 -2.14 30.70
CA ALA A 22 -3.73 -1.98 29.80
C ALA A 22 -3.32 -1.18 28.54
N ALA A 23 -2.54 -0.12 28.70
CA ALA A 23 -2.00 0.64 27.56
C ALA A 23 -1.10 -0.24 26.67
N PHE A 24 -0.20 -1.04 27.27
CA PHE A 24 0.63 -1.98 26.50
C PHE A 24 -0.19 -3.04 25.77
N ALA A 25 -1.22 -3.60 26.42
CA ALA A 25 -2.11 -4.57 25.80
C ALA A 25 -2.88 -3.97 24.62
N TYR A 26 -3.38 -2.74 24.77
CA TYR A 26 -4.06 -2.00 23.70
C TYR A 26 -3.13 -1.74 22.51
N ILE A 27 -1.90 -1.26 22.76
CA ILE A 27 -0.89 -1.04 21.71
C ILE A 27 -0.57 -2.35 20.99
N ARG A 28 -0.39 -3.45 21.72
CA ARG A 28 -0.10 -4.77 21.14
C ARG A 28 -1.26 -5.28 20.29
N SER A 29 -2.49 -5.14 20.78
CA SER A 29 -3.70 -5.52 20.04
C SER A 29 -3.84 -4.70 18.74
N GLY A 30 -3.59 -3.39 18.80
CA GLY A 30 -3.56 -2.51 17.64
C GLY A 30 -2.53 -2.97 16.59
N LYS A 31 -1.29 -3.26 17.01
CA LYS A 31 -0.25 -3.78 16.10
C LYS A 31 -0.63 -5.11 15.46
N GLN A 32 -1.22 -6.03 16.23
CA GLN A 32 -1.69 -7.31 15.69
C GLN A 32 -2.81 -7.12 14.67
N LYS A 33 -3.77 -6.22 14.94
CA LYS A 33 -4.86 -5.91 14.00
C LYS A 33 -4.30 -5.39 12.68
N LYS A 34 -3.40 -4.40 12.72
CA LYS A 34 -2.76 -3.83 11.52
C LYS A 34 -2.02 -4.87 10.69
N ARG A 35 -1.29 -5.75 11.37
CA ARG A 35 -0.58 -6.85 10.73
C ARG A 35 -1.55 -7.81 10.03
N THR A 36 -2.68 -8.15 10.66
CA THR A 36 -3.71 -8.99 10.05
C THR A 36 -4.25 -8.36 8.77
N VAL A 37 -4.57 -7.06 8.80
CA VAL A 37 -5.05 -6.33 7.61
C VAL A 37 -4.00 -6.38 6.49
N SER A 38 -2.73 -6.09 6.77
CA SER A 38 -1.67 -6.19 5.76
C SER A 38 -1.51 -7.61 5.20
N LEU A 39 -1.65 -8.65 6.04
CA LEU A 39 -1.62 -10.04 5.59
C LEU A 39 -2.81 -10.40 4.69
N GLU A 40 -3.98 -9.80 4.89
CA GLU A 40 -5.14 -9.97 4.00
C GLU A 40 -4.87 -9.39 2.61
N PHE A 41 -4.24 -8.20 2.52
CA PHE A 41 -3.77 -7.66 1.24
C PHE A 41 -2.75 -8.56 0.56
N ILE A 42 -1.77 -9.07 1.31
CA ILE A 42 -0.76 -10.01 0.80
C ILE A 42 -1.40 -11.29 0.29
N LYS A 43 -2.36 -11.85 1.04
CA LYS A 43 -3.10 -13.03 0.64
C LYS A 43 -3.89 -12.79 -0.64
N ARG A 44 -4.66 -11.70 -0.71
CA ARG A 44 -5.43 -11.30 -1.91
C ARG A 44 -4.53 -11.15 -3.14
N TRP A 45 -3.34 -10.56 -2.96
CA TRP A 45 -2.37 -10.45 -4.05
C TRP A 45 -1.90 -11.84 -4.54
N ASN A 46 -1.61 -12.73 -3.59
CA ASN A 46 -1.10 -14.08 -3.85
C ASN A 46 -2.16 -15.10 -4.29
N ASP A 47 -3.46 -14.81 -4.16
CA ASP A 47 -4.57 -15.68 -4.61
C ASP A 47 -4.62 -15.86 -6.16
N GLY A 48 -3.60 -15.37 -6.87
CA GLY A 48 -3.23 -15.78 -8.22
C GLY A 48 -3.76 -14.85 -9.30
N GLU A 49 -4.87 -14.15 -9.07
CA GLU A 49 -5.42 -13.21 -10.06
C GLU A 49 -4.53 -11.98 -10.21
N TYR A 50 -4.11 -11.34 -9.12
CA TYR A 50 -3.22 -10.18 -9.19
C TYR A 50 -1.82 -10.54 -9.64
N THR A 51 -1.25 -11.64 -9.15
CA THR A 51 0.08 -12.10 -9.59
C THR A 51 0.12 -12.43 -11.08
N LYS A 52 -0.91 -13.09 -11.62
CA LYS A 52 -1.01 -13.39 -13.06
C LYS A 52 -1.17 -12.12 -13.89
N VAL A 53 -2.02 -11.20 -13.45
CA VAL A 53 -2.23 -9.93 -14.14
C VAL A 53 -0.95 -9.09 -14.11
N PHE A 54 -0.29 -9.01 -12.96
CA PHE A 54 1.00 -8.35 -12.78
C PHE A 54 2.06 -8.99 -13.68
N SER A 55 2.17 -10.32 -13.76
CA SER A 55 3.12 -10.99 -14.66
C SER A 55 2.78 -10.80 -16.14
N ASN A 56 1.50 -10.86 -16.52
CA ASN A 56 1.10 -10.72 -17.92
C ASN A 56 1.32 -9.31 -18.46
N ILE A 57 1.11 -8.29 -17.61
CA ILE A 57 1.30 -6.88 -17.98
C ILE A 57 2.77 -6.45 -17.85
N LEU A 58 3.50 -6.98 -16.87
CA LEU A 58 4.82 -6.45 -16.48
C LEU A 58 6.00 -7.39 -16.71
N ALA A 59 5.76 -8.69 -16.98
CA ALA A 59 6.82 -9.69 -17.15
C ALA A 59 6.85 -10.31 -18.56
N ASP A 60 5.99 -9.91 -19.49
CA ASP A 60 6.03 -10.38 -20.89
C ASP A 60 7.09 -9.58 -21.69
N PRO A 61 8.22 -10.21 -22.09
CA PRO A 61 9.28 -9.54 -22.85
C PRO A 61 8.86 -9.16 -24.28
N GLU A 62 7.82 -9.78 -24.85
CA GLU A 62 7.33 -9.39 -26.19
C GLU A 62 6.48 -8.11 -26.12
N ASN A 63 5.79 -7.86 -25.01
CA ASN A 63 5.11 -6.60 -24.71
C ASN A 63 6.07 -5.45 -24.36
N HIS A 64 7.37 -5.69 -24.18
CA HIS A 64 8.36 -4.62 -24.02
C HIS A 64 8.67 -3.88 -25.34
N ASN A 65 8.26 -4.43 -26.50
CA ASN A 65 8.53 -3.84 -27.83
C ASN A 65 7.38 -3.00 -28.41
N LYS A 66 6.13 -3.22 -27.96
CA LYS A 66 5.11 -2.17 -28.01
C LYS A 66 5.31 -1.35 -26.75
N ASP A 67 5.36 -0.02 -26.84
CA ASP A 67 5.50 0.81 -25.65
C ASP A 67 4.36 0.42 -24.70
N ILE A 68 4.62 -0.25 -23.56
CA ILE A 68 3.56 -0.69 -22.62
C ILE A 68 2.70 0.52 -22.24
N ARG A 69 3.30 1.71 -22.29
CA ARG A 69 2.64 3.01 -22.24
C ARG A 69 1.54 3.18 -23.28
N GLU A 70 1.77 2.78 -24.53
CA GLU A 70 0.82 2.81 -25.64
C GLU A 70 -0.31 1.80 -25.44
N ILE A 71 -0.04 0.59 -24.92
CA ILE A 71 -1.10 -0.38 -24.56
C ILE A 71 -1.96 0.16 -23.40
N LEU A 72 -1.34 0.73 -22.37
CA LEU A 72 -2.06 1.36 -21.26
C LEU A 72 -2.79 2.63 -21.69
N TYR A 73 -2.22 3.38 -22.62
CA TYR A 73 -2.81 4.58 -23.22
C TYR A 73 -4.02 4.23 -24.08
N GLU A 74 -3.88 3.27 -25.01
CA GLU A 74 -4.95 2.72 -25.82
C GLU A 74 -6.04 2.12 -24.93
N SER A 75 -5.66 1.36 -23.89
CA SER A 75 -6.60 0.82 -22.91
C SER A 75 -7.35 1.93 -22.14
N ALA A 76 -6.66 2.98 -21.70
CA ALA A 76 -7.24 4.12 -20.98
C ALA A 76 -8.10 5.02 -21.89
N MET A 77 -7.78 5.08 -23.19
CA MET A 77 -8.52 5.82 -24.21
C MET A 77 -9.73 5.03 -24.73
N GLU A 78 -9.60 3.74 -25.02
CA GLU A 78 -10.69 2.82 -25.37
C GLU A 78 -11.75 2.80 -24.27
N PHE A 79 -11.34 2.87 -23.01
CA PHE A 79 -12.21 2.97 -21.84
C PHE A 79 -13.15 4.20 -21.87
N ARG A 80 -12.75 5.30 -22.51
CA ARG A 80 -13.60 6.50 -22.65
C ARG A 80 -14.54 6.45 -23.84
N PHE A 81 -14.16 5.74 -24.91
CA PHE A 81 -14.77 5.92 -26.23
C PHE A 81 -15.44 4.66 -26.80
N SER A 82 -15.24 3.49 -26.20
CA SER A 82 -15.91 2.27 -26.64
C SER A 82 -16.46 1.45 -25.47
N SER A 83 -17.73 1.07 -25.59
CA SER A 83 -18.42 0.14 -24.68
C SER A 83 -17.90 -1.31 -24.79
N GLY A 84 -16.83 -1.54 -25.57
CA GLY A 84 -16.16 -2.82 -25.76
C GLY A 84 -14.90 -2.88 -24.91
N LYS A 85 -15.07 -3.25 -23.63
CA LYS A 85 -13.99 -3.35 -22.64
C LYS A 85 -12.91 -4.34 -23.09
N SER A 86 -11.71 -3.87 -23.42
CA SER A 86 -10.55 -4.76 -23.56
C SER A 86 -10.19 -5.34 -22.19
N THR A 87 -9.99 -6.66 -22.11
CA THR A 87 -9.71 -7.38 -20.84
C THR A 87 -8.49 -6.79 -20.11
N GLN A 88 -7.50 -6.32 -20.88
CA GLN A 88 -6.27 -5.71 -20.35
C GLN A 88 -6.52 -4.38 -19.63
N ALA A 89 -7.43 -3.53 -20.11
CA ALA A 89 -7.76 -2.27 -19.44
C ALA A 89 -8.30 -2.50 -18.02
N HIS A 90 -9.19 -3.48 -17.87
CA HIS A 90 -9.74 -3.85 -16.57
C HIS A 90 -8.73 -4.49 -15.63
N GLU A 91 -7.81 -5.28 -16.18
CA GLU A 91 -6.73 -5.90 -15.44
C GLU A 91 -5.79 -4.86 -14.83
N VAL A 92 -5.44 -3.82 -15.59
CA VAL A 92 -4.62 -2.70 -15.11
C VAL A 92 -5.36 -1.89 -14.05
N GLU A 93 -6.62 -1.53 -14.32
CA GLU A 93 -7.48 -0.80 -13.39
C GLU A 93 -7.60 -1.55 -12.05
N ARG A 94 -7.68 -2.88 -12.10
CA ARG A 94 -7.73 -3.73 -10.92
C ARG A 94 -6.47 -3.60 -10.06
N ILE A 95 -5.28 -3.55 -10.68
CA ILE A 95 -4.03 -3.31 -9.96
C ILE A 95 -4.00 -1.90 -9.35
N TRP A 96 -4.43 -0.87 -10.09
CA TRP A 96 -4.48 0.50 -9.56
C TRP A 96 -5.42 0.61 -8.37
N ASN A 97 -6.61 0.04 -8.46
CA ASN A 97 -7.57 -0.03 -7.37
C ASN A 97 -7.02 -0.75 -6.15
N PHE A 98 -6.28 -1.85 -6.36
CA PHE A 98 -5.62 -2.56 -5.26
C PHE A 98 -4.62 -1.66 -4.51
N PHE A 99 -3.75 -0.96 -5.24
CA PHE A 99 -2.78 -0.07 -4.59
C PHE A 99 -3.41 1.18 -3.98
N GLU A 100 -4.50 1.71 -4.55
CA GLU A 100 -5.26 2.79 -3.93
C GLU A 100 -5.92 2.35 -2.62
N GLU A 101 -6.54 1.17 -2.60
CA GLU A 101 -7.15 0.58 -1.41
C GLU A 101 -6.10 0.36 -0.30
N LEU A 102 -4.95 -0.22 -0.65
CA LEU A 102 -3.83 -0.40 0.28
C LEU A 102 -3.33 0.96 0.81
N SER A 103 -3.24 1.97 -0.05
CA SER A 103 -2.78 3.31 0.32
C SER A 103 -3.73 4.00 1.28
N ILE A 104 -5.03 3.83 1.08
CA ILE A 104 -6.08 4.30 1.98
C ILE A 104 -5.98 3.60 3.33
N ALA A 105 -5.81 2.27 3.36
CA ALA A 105 -5.67 1.51 4.60
C ALA A 105 -4.44 1.94 5.42
N ILE A 106 -3.32 2.24 4.76
CA ILE A 106 -2.12 2.78 5.41
C ILE A 106 -2.36 4.21 5.89
N LEU A 107 -2.99 5.06 5.08
CA LEU A 107 -3.27 6.46 5.43
C LEU A 107 -4.15 6.56 6.68
N TYR A 108 -5.13 5.68 6.83
CA TYR A 108 -6.01 5.61 8.00
C TYR A 108 -5.45 4.76 9.15
N ASP A 109 -4.17 4.39 9.10
CA ASP A 109 -3.49 3.63 10.15
C ASP A 109 -4.13 2.26 10.45
N GLU A 110 -4.81 1.67 9.46
CA GLU A 110 -5.48 0.37 9.56
C GLU A 110 -4.58 -0.79 9.16
N ALA A 111 -3.63 -0.54 8.25
CA ALA A 111 -2.66 -1.52 7.78
C ALA A 111 -1.26 -1.24 8.35
N ASP A 112 -0.48 -2.30 8.54
CA ASP A 112 0.94 -2.23 8.89
C ASP A 112 1.74 -1.82 7.65
N GLU A 113 2.20 -0.56 7.63
CA GLU A 113 2.92 0.03 6.52
C GLU A 113 4.30 -0.60 6.29
N GLU A 114 5.02 -0.96 7.36
CA GLU A 114 6.37 -1.54 7.23
C GLU A 114 6.28 -2.90 6.55
N LEU A 115 5.36 -3.75 7.01
CA LEU A 115 5.11 -5.05 6.40
C LEU A 115 4.61 -4.93 4.95
N ALA A 116 3.69 -3.99 4.70
CA ALA A 116 3.18 -3.76 3.35
C ALA A 116 4.30 -3.26 2.40
N LYS A 117 5.18 -2.37 2.87
CA LYS A 117 6.30 -1.86 2.09
C LYS A 117 7.29 -2.98 1.76
N GLU A 118 7.65 -3.82 2.73
CA GLU A 118 8.55 -4.96 2.51
C GLU A 118 8.05 -5.87 1.38
N PHE A 119 6.74 -6.12 1.33
CA PHE A 119 6.15 -7.01 0.33
C PHE A 119 5.86 -6.32 -1.02
N PHE A 120 5.30 -5.10 -1.00
CA PHE A 120 4.73 -4.46 -2.18
C PHE A 120 5.61 -3.39 -2.83
N LEU A 121 6.73 -2.98 -2.23
CA LEU A 121 7.53 -1.85 -2.74
C LEU A 121 7.90 -2.01 -4.22
N TYR A 122 8.34 -3.20 -4.63
CA TYR A 122 8.69 -3.48 -6.02
C TYR A 122 7.46 -3.39 -6.93
N SER A 123 6.41 -4.13 -6.60
CA SER A 123 5.19 -4.18 -7.41
C SER A 123 4.51 -2.82 -7.55
N MET A 124 4.43 -2.07 -6.46
CA MET A 124 3.91 -0.71 -6.45
C MET A 124 4.76 0.21 -7.33
N SER A 125 6.10 0.14 -7.19
CA SER A 125 7.02 0.97 -7.98
C SER A 125 6.93 0.68 -9.48
N SER A 126 6.91 -0.58 -9.86
CA SER A 126 6.82 -1.00 -11.26
C SER A 126 5.48 -0.57 -11.86
N THR A 127 4.38 -0.84 -11.14
CA THR A 127 3.04 -0.43 -11.56
C THR A 127 2.96 1.08 -11.78
N TYR A 128 3.39 1.87 -10.79
CA TYR A 128 3.28 3.32 -10.86
C TYR A 128 4.07 3.91 -12.04
N ARG A 129 5.34 3.49 -12.22
CA ARG A 129 6.21 4.00 -13.29
C ARG A 129 5.63 3.81 -14.69
N ILE A 130 4.94 2.71 -14.89
CA ILE A 130 4.34 2.37 -16.19
C ILE A 130 3.00 3.08 -16.36
N SER A 131 2.30 3.33 -15.25
CA SER A 131 0.97 3.93 -15.22
C SER A 131 0.95 5.46 -15.13
N GLU A 132 2.07 6.10 -14.77
CA GLU A 132 2.18 7.52 -14.48
C GLU A 132 1.56 8.43 -15.55
N LYS A 133 1.89 8.18 -16.83
CA LYS A 133 1.34 8.97 -17.95
C LYS A 133 -0.17 8.78 -18.10
N ALA A 134 -0.65 7.54 -18.04
CA ALA A 134 -2.07 7.22 -18.17
C ALA A 134 -2.89 7.83 -17.01
N LEU A 135 -2.36 7.78 -15.78
CA LEU A 135 -2.98 8.41 -14.61
C LEU A 135 -3.05 9.93 -14.73
N LEU A 136 -2.00 10.57 -15.25
CA LEU A 136 -1.99 12.00 -15.51
C LEU A 136 -3.06 12.38 -16.54
N GLU A 137 -3.15 11.65 -17.64
CA GLU A 137 -4.10 11.91 -18.72
C GLU A 137 -5.56 11.65 -18.33
N LEU A 138 -5.82 10.60 -17.53
CA LEU A 138 -7.14 10.34 -16.98
C LEU A 138 -7.63 11.52 -16.14
N ARG A 139 -6.73 12.17 -15.40
CA ARG A 139 -7.03 13.37 -14.60
C ARG A 139 -7.17 14.64 -15.45
N THR A 140 -6.31 14.85 -16.45
CA THR A 140 -6.39 16.05 -17.29
C THR A 140 -7.61 16.04 -18.21
N ASN A 141 -7.98 14.86 -18.71
CA ASN A 141 -9.10 14.72 -19.64
C ASN A 141 -10.42 14.51 -18.88
N GLY A 142 -10.40 14.20 -17.59
CA GLY A 142 -11.56 13.75 -16.79
C GLY A 142 -12.02 14.74 -15.74
N SER A 143 -13.19 14.47 -15.16
CA SER A 143 -13.77 15.25 -14.06
C SER A 143 -13.23 14.86 -12.68
N SER A 144 -12.48 13.76 -12.54
CA SER A 144 -11.93 13.29 -11.26
C SER A 144 -10.46 13.66 -11.09
N ARG A 145 -10.20 14.86 -10.56
CA ARG A 145 -8.84 15.36 -10.27
C ARG A 145 -8.10 14.53 -9.21
N GLY A 146 -8.82 13.76 -8.39
CA GLY A 146 -8.26 13.00 -7.27
C GLY A 146 -8.09 11.50 -7.54
N LEU A 147 -8.32 11.03 -8.77
CA LEU A 147 -8.23 9.61 -9.12
C LEU A 147 -6.82 9.08 -8.78
N TYR A 148 -6.76 8.00 -7.99
CA TYR A 148 -5.52 7.30 -7.60
C TYR A 148 -4.46 8.16 -6.87
N LEU A 149 -4.89 9.23 -6.20
CA LEU A 149 -3.97 10.16 -5.53
C LEU A 149 -3.29 9.54 -4.29
N ASN A 150 -3.95 8.62 -3.58
CA ASN A 150 -3.34 8.00 -2.40
C ASN A 150 -2.25 7.02 -2.82
N PHE A 151 -2.48 6.27 -3.90
CA PHE A 151 -1.47 5.44 -4.54
C PHE A 151 -0.24 6.27 -4.93
N GLU A 152 -0.43 7.39 -5.63
CA GLU A 152 0.65 8.33 -5.98
C GLU A 152 1.45 8.82 -4.77
N ARG A 153 0.74 9.24 -3.72
CA ARG A 153 1.35 9.75 -2.48
C ARG A 153 2.14 8.67 -1.75
N LEU A 154 1.59 7.46 -1.66
CA LEU A 154 2.26 6.35 -0.98
C LEU A 154 3.49 5.90 -1.75
N PHE A 155 3.42 5.83 -3.09
CA PHE A 155 4.58 5.61 -3.94
C PHE A 155 5.67 6.67 -3.69
N GLY A 156 5.30 7.95 -3.69
CA GLY A 156 6.22 9.05 -3.40
C GLY A 156 6.87 8.91 -2.02
N LYS A 157 6.08 8.61 -0.99
CA LYS A 157 6.54 8.37 0.39
C LYS A 157 7.56 7.22 0.43
N TRP A 158 7.23 6.08 -0.16
CA TRP A 158 8.07 4.88 -0.11
C TRP A 158 9.35 4.99 -0.93
N THR A 159 9.36 5.80 -1.99
CA THR A 159 10.53 5.97 -2.86
C THR A 159 11.44 7.14 -2.45
N ALA A 160 10.89 8.19 -1.82
CA ALA A 160 11.69 9.26 -1.21
C ALA A 160 12.58 8.74 -0.06
N ASP A 161 12.13 7.67 0.59
CA ASP A 161 12.82 6.99 1.69
C ASP A 161 14.06 6.17 1.24
N LYS A 162 14.40 6.15 -0.06
CA LYS A 162 15.61 5.50 -0.61
C LYS A 162 16.92 6.23 -0.29
N SER A 163 16.90 7.28 0.52
CA SER A 163 18.10 7.88 1.11
C SER A 163 18.66 7.07 2.30
N TYR A 164 17.97 6.01 2.75
CA TYR A 164 18.48 5.06 3.72
C TYR A 164 18.66 3.67 3.09
N THR A 165 19.88 3.14 3.21
CA THR A 165 20.34 1.78 2.82
C THR A 165 21.01 1.65 1.44
N VAL A 166 22.04 2.47 1.19
CA VAL A 166 23.28 1.99 0.52
C VAL A 166 24.42 2.04 1.55
N VAL A 167 24.27 1.30 2.64
CA VAL A 167 25.37 1.01 3.58
C VAL A 167 25.05 -0.35 4.21
N ARG A 168 25.99 -1.30 4.13
CA ARG A 168 25.87 -2.76 4.38
C ARG A 168 25.30 -3.47 3.14
N GLU A 169 26.04 -4.17 2.30
CA GLU A 169 27.23 -4.99 2.51
C GLU A 169 28.07 -5.01 1.22
N VAL A 170 29.23 -4.34 1.24
CA VAL A 170 30.42 -4.81 0.50
C VAL A 170 31.59 -4.55 1.43
N SER A 171 31.75 -5.45 2.40
CA SER A 171 32.92 -5.53 3.26
C SER A 171 33.11 -6.98 3.66
N LYS A 172 33.53 -7.79 2.70
CA LYS A 172 34.61 -8.79 2.80
C LYS A 172 34.77 -9.54 1.48
#